data_AF-A0A9W6LZ57-F1
#
_entry.id   AF-A0A9W6LZ57-F1
#
_cell.length_a   1.000
_cell.length_b   1.000
_cell.length_c   1.000
_cell.angle_alpha   90.00
_cell.angle_beta   90.00
_cell.angle_gamma   90.00
#
_symmetry.space_group_name_H-M   'P 1'
#
loop_
_entity.id
_entity.type
_entity.pdbx_description
1 polymer ?
#
loop_
_entity_poly.entity_id
_entity_poly.type
_entity_poly.pdbx_seq_one_letter_code
_entity_poly.pdbx_strand_id
1 'polypeptide(L)'
;MAPWHPVANAHASEWLLRQGAMDTPYAVVRRFAFGDPNHPDVWFRVVTWAARSEGRELIGWCRTLEAAAAAGWDHRCAAESWRHHLAAKRTDATTMDRRRPPAADLVRFYRASLRRRTAAGTMERTTSGRQ
;
A
#
# COMPACT_ATOMS: atom_id res chain seq x y z
N MET A 1 36.38 24.23 9.33
CA MET A 1 35.49 23.04 9.33
C MET A 1 34.08 23.52 9.59
N ALA A 2 33.11 23.15 8.75
CA ALA A 2 31.72 23.55 8.96
C ALA A 2 31.18 22.87 10.24
N PRO A 3 30.40 23.59 11.08
CA PRO A 3 29.81 23.02 12.28
C PRO A 3 28.80 21.92 11.92
N TRP A 4 28.86 20.82 12.66
CA TRP A 4 27.94 19.69 12.55
C TRP A 4 26.49 20.19 12.63
N HIS A 5 25.67 19.79 11.65
CA HIS A 5 24.26 20.18 11.59
C HIS A 5 23.42 18.95 11.20
N PRO A 6 22.34 18.62 11.93
CA PRO A 6 21.59 17.37 11.75
C PRO A 6 20.97 17.22 10.34
N VAL A 7 20.68 18.34 9.66
CA VAL A 7 20.20 18.33 8.26
C VAL A 7 21.24 17.79 7.27
N ALA A 8 22.55 17.84 7.59
CA ALA A 8 23.59 17.34 6.70
C ALA A 8 23.59 15.81 6.55
N ASN A 9 22.92 15.08 7.46
CA ASN A 9 22.75 13.62 7.40
C ASN A 9 21.36 13.19 6.92
N ALA A 10 20.48 14.15 6.62
CA ALA A 10 19.11 13.85 6.19
C ALA A 10 19.10 13.51 4.69
N HIS A 11 19.11 12.21 4.36
CA HIS A 11 18.88 11.75 3.00
C HIS A 11 17.38 11.50 2.77
N ALA A 12 16.75 12.31 1.91
CA ALA A 12 15.38 12.07 1.49
C ALA A 12 15.34 10.85 0.55
N SER A 13 14.99 9.68 1.08
CA SER A 13 14.66 8.50 0.27
C SER A 13 13.15 8.34 0.22
N GLU A 14 12.54 9.01 -0.76
CA GLU A 14 11.12 8.92 -1.09
C GLU A 14 10.95 8.31 -2.48
N TRP A 15 10.04 7.36 -2.61
CA TRP A 15 9.66 6.74 -3.89
C TRP A 15 8.17 6.96 -4.15
N LEU A 16 7.86 7.38 -5.38
CA LEU A 16 6.49 7.43 -5.90
C LEU A 16 6.21 6.16 -6.70
N LEU A 17 5.20 5.40 -6.31
CA LEU A 17 4.81 4.19 -7.02
C LEU A 17 3.80 4.55 -8.13
N ARG A 18 4.09 4.12 -9.36
CA ARG A 18 3.28 4.37 -10.57
C ARG A 18 3.12 3.09 -11.38
N GLN A 19 2.04 3.00 -12.17
CA GLN A 19 1.87 1.93 -13.16
C GLN A 19 2.31 2.48 -14.52
N GLY A 20 3.63 2.57 -14.75
CA GLY A 20 4.20 3.23 -15.92
C GLY A 20 4.65 4.66 -15.64
N ALA A 21 5.49 5.21 -16.53
CA ALA A 21 6.22 6.45 -16.25
C ALA A 21 5.33 7.71 -16.19
N MET A 22 4.26 7.74 -16.98
CA MET A 22 3.36 8.90 -17.12
C MET A 22 2.12 8.84 -16.21
N ASP A 23 1.85 7.69 -15.59
CA ASP A 23 0.65 7.47 -14.79
C ASP A 23 0.69 8.22 -13.48
N THR A 24 -0.47 8.70 -13.03
CA THR A 24 -0.63 9.28 -11.69
C THR A 24 -0.13 8.29 -10.62
N PRO A 25 0.70 8.73 -9.65
CA PRO A 25 1.14 7.85 -8.59
C PRO A 25 -0.04 7.30 -7.80
N TYR A 26 0.12 6.08 -7.28
CA TYR A 26 -0.89 5.45 -6.44
C TYR A 26 -0.46 5.36 -4.98
N ALA A 27 0.85 5.43 -4.69
CA ALA A 27 1.37 5.39 -3.33
C ALA A 27 2.74 6.09 -3.24
N VAL A 28 3.12 6.40 -2.00
CA VAL A 28 4.43 6.94 -1.63
C VAL A 28 5.08 6.02 -0.61
N VAL A 29 6.35 5.68 -0.81
CA VAL A 29 7.17 4.95 0.15
C VAL A 29 8.24 5.88 0.68
N ARG A 30 8.41 5.93 2.00
CA ARG A 30 9.50 6.66 2.66
C ARG A 30 10.33 5.71 3.50
N ARG A 31 11.65 5.77 3.37
CA ARG A 31 12.58 5.03 4.23
C ARG A 31 12.90 5.83 5.48
N PHE A 32 12.90 5.14 6.61
CA PHE A 32 13.34 5.62 7.91
C PHE A 32 14.44 4.69 8.40
N ALA A 33 15.50 5.27 8.96
CA ALA A 33 16.57 4.53 9.62
C ALA A 33 16.65 5.05 11.06
N PHE A 34 16.63 4.13 12.02
CA PHE A 34 16.72 4.43 13.45
C PHE A 34 17.90 3.68 14.06
N GLY A 35 18.36 4.10 15.24
CA GLY A 35 19.39 3.38 16.00
C GLY A 35 20.83 3.65 15.54
N ASP A 36 21.70 2.66 15.73
CA ASP A 36 23.13 2.74 15.46
C ASP A 36 23.41 2.98 13.95
N PRO A 37 24.21 4.00 13.57
CA PRO A 37 24.60 4.24 12.18
C PRO A 37 25.27 3.06 11.48
N ASN A 38 26.00 2.20 12.22
CA ASN A 38 26.65 1.01 11.65
C ASN A 38 25.69 -0.16 11.47
N HIS A 39 24.60 -0.20 12.24
CA HIS A 39 23.56 -1.24 12.21
C HIS A 39 22.17 -0.62 12.29
N PRO A 40 21.75 0.17 11.28
CA PRO A 40 20.52 0.92 11.36
C PRO A 40 19.30 -0.01 11.29
N ASP A 41 18.31 0.25 12.13
CA ASP A 41 17.01 -0.37 12.04
C ASP A 41 16.17 0.33 10.97
N VAL A 42 16.02 -0.33 9.81
CA VAL A 42 15.40 0.26 8.62
C VAL A 42 13.93 -0.11 8.51
N TRP A 43 13.09 0.92 8.37
CA TRP A 43 11.65 0.79 8.16
C TRP A 43 11.20 1.56 6.94
N PHE A 44 10.15 1.08 6.29
CA PHE A 44 9.53 1.72 5.13
C PHE A 44 8.08 2.06 5.46
N ARG A 45 7.74 3.34 5.46
CA ARG A 45 6.37 3.82 5.62
C ARG A 45 5.70 3.91 4.26
N VAL A 46 4.55 3.29 4.11
CA VAL A 46 3.77 3.30 2.88
C VAL A 46 2.49 4.11 3.10
N VAL A 47 2.25 5.10 2.26
CA VAL A 47 1.05 5.93 2.31
C VAL A 47 0.40 6.01 0.93
N THR A 48 -0.90 6.34 0.90
CA THR A 48 -1.59 6.64 -0.37
C THR A 48 -0.96 7.85 -1.05
N TRP A 49 -1.13 7.95 -2.36
CA TRP A 49 -0.77 9.16 -3.08
C TRP A 49 -1.83 10.25 -2.88
N ALA A 50 -1.35 11.45 -2.58
CA ALA A 50 -2.08 12.71 -2.71
C ALA A 50 -1.07 13.83 -3.00
N ALA A 51 -1.52 14.87 -3.72
CA ALA A 51 -0.69 16.00 -4.09
C ALA A 51 -0.10 16.71 -2.86
N ARG A 52 -0.91 16.86 -1.80
CA ARG A 52 -0.49 17.39 -0.50
C ARG A 52 -0.42 16.27 0.54
N SER A 53 0.50 16.38 1.49
CA SER A 53 0.75 15.34 2.50
C SER A 53 -0.46 15.06 3.39
N GLU A 54 -1.31 16.05 3.62
CA GLU A 54 -2.49 15.96 4.49
C GLU A 54 -3.55 15.02 3.93
N GLY A 55 -3.60 14.84 2.61
CA GLY A 55 -4.52 13.91 1.96
C GLY A 55 -4.00 12.46 1.89
N ARG A 56 -2.81 12.18 2.43
CA ARG A 56 -2.20 10.85 2.37
C ARG A 56 -2.59 10.03 3.60
N GLU A 57 -3.08 8.83 3.37
CA GLU A 57 -3.45 7.88 4.42
C GLU A 57 -2.38 6.79 4.59
N LEU A 58 -2.16 6.36 5.82
CA LEU A 58 -1.24 5.26 6.11
C LEU A 58 -1.80 3.94 5.57
N ILE A 59 -1.02 3.28 4.72
CA ILE A 59 -1.27 1.90 4.29
C ILE A 59 -0.60 0.94 5.29
N GLY A 60 0.66 1.21 5.67
CA GLY A 60 1.36 0.41 6.68
C GLY A 60 2.86 0.70 6.76
N TRP A 61 3.53 -0.13 7.57
CA TRP A 61 4.97 -0.14 7.75
C TRP A 61 5.53 -1.50 7.32
N CYS A 62 6.68 -1.48 6.65
CA CYS A 62 7.34 -2.67 6.13
C CYS A 62 8.84 -2.66 6.46
N ARG A 63 9.46 -3.84 6.45
CA ARG A 63 10.89 -4.03 6.72
C ARG A 63 11.76 -3.93 5.48
N THR A 64 11.17 -4.05 4.29
CA THR A 64 11.86 -3.96 3.00
C THR A 64 11.11 -3.06 2.03
N LEU A 65 11.81 -2.54 1.03
CA LEU A 65 11.22 -1.70 -0.02
C LEU A 65 10.25 -2.52 -0.89
N GLU A 66 10.55 -3.77 -1.15
CA GLU A 66 9.73 -4.69 -1.94
C GLU A 66 8.39 -4.96 -1.25
N ALA A 67 8.40 -5.23 0.06
CA ALA A 67 7.18 -5.40 0.84
C ALA A 67 6.36 -4.11 0.89
N ALA A 68 7.03 -2.95 0.96
CA ALA A 68 6.39 -1.65 0.90
C ALA A 68 5.73 -1.39 -0.47
N ALA A 69 6.42 -1.71 -1.56
CA ALA A 69 5.88 -1.59 -2.91
C ALA A 69 4.68 -2.52 -3.13
N ALA A 70 4.77 -3.77 -2.68
CA ALA A 70 3.67 -4.72 -2.73
C ALA A 70 2.45 -4.24 -1.92
N ALA A 71 2.65 -3.65 -0.74
CA ALA A 71 1.55 -3.08 0.05
C ALA A 71 0.88 -1.88 -0.67
N GLY A 72 1.66 -1.04 -1.34
CA GLY A 72 1.13 0.04 -2.19
C GLY A 72 0.31 -0.47 -3.36
N TRP A 73 0.78 -1.55 -4.01
CA TRP A 73 0.07 -2.20 -5.11
C TRP A 73 -1.23 -2.87 -4.64
N ASP A 74 -1.19 -3.60 -3.53
CA ASP A 74 -2.37 -4.21 -2.91
C ASP A 74 -3.44 -3.16 -2.61
N HIS A 75 -3.04 -1.99 -2.12
CA HIS A 75 -3.96 -0.87 -1.90
C HIS A 75 -4.63 -0.41 -3.20
N ARG A 76 -3.87 -0.23 -4.29
CA ARG A 76 -4.43 0.15 -5.60
C ARG A 76 -5.48 -0.87 -6.05
N CYS A 77 -5.14 -2.16 -6.03
CA CYS A 77 -6.06 -3.25 -6.39
C CYS A 77 -7.29 -3.29 -5.47
N ALA A 78 -7.11 -3.08 -4.17
CA ALA A 78 -8.20 -3.04 -3.20
C ALA A 78 -9.17 -1.88 -3.46
N ALA A 79 -8.62 -0.67 -3.69
CA ALA A 79 -9.40 0.53 -3.97
C ALA A 79 -10.20 0.39 -5.28
N GLU A 80 -9.59 -0.18 -6.32
CA GLU A 80 -10.26 -0.48 -7.58
C GLU A 80 -11.38 -1.52 -7.42
N SER A 81 -11.08 -2.64 -6.76
CA SER A 81 -12.07 -3.69 -6.46
C SER A 81 -13.27 -3.13 -5.68
N TRP A 82 -13.02 -2.28 -4.69
CA TRP A 82 -14.04 -1.62 -3.89
C TRP A 82 -14.89 -0.64 -4.71
N ARG A 83 -14.26 0.18 -5.56
CA ARG A 83 -14.98 1.09 -6.47
C ARG A 83 -15.91 0.31 -7.41
N HIS A 84 -15.43 -0.77 -8.02
CA HIS A 84 -16.25 -1.61 -8.87
C HIS A 84 -17.42 -2.26 -8.12
N HIS A 85 -17.19 -2.74 -6.90
CA HIS A 85 -18.25 -3.32 -6.07
C HIS A 85 -19.38 -2.32 -5.77
N LEU A 86 -19.05 -1.06 -5.46
CA LEU A 86 -20.05 -0.03 -5.19
C LEU A 86 -20.71 0.52 -6.46
N ALA A 87 -19.97 0.66 -7.56
CA ALA A 87 -20.53 1.05 -8.85
C ALA A 87 -21.55 0.02 -9.36
N ALA A 88 -21.29 -1.28 -9.17
CA ALA A 88 -22.25 -2.34 -9.48
C ALA A 88 -23.56 -2.22 -8.66
N LYS A 89 -23.47 -1.66 -7.45
CA LYS A 89 -24.62 -1.34 -6.59
C LYS A 89 -25.25 0.03 -6.89
N ARG A 90 -24.78 0.73 -7.93
CA ARG A 90 -25.22 2.08 -8.33
C ARG A 90 -25.19 3.09 -7.17
N THR A 91 -24.23 2.93 -6.25
CA THR A 91 -24.01 3.91 -5.18
C THR A 91 -23.43 5.19 -5.77
N ASP A 92 -23.95 6.35 -5.39
CA ASP A 92 -23.44 7.63 -5.88
C ASP A 92 -22.03 7.93 -5.32
N ALA A 93 -21.27 8.76 -6.04
CA ALA A 93 -19.88 9.05 -5.72
C ALA A 93 -19.68 9.72 -4.34
N THR A 94 -20.64 10.54 -3.88
CA THR A 94 -20.54 11.22 -2.58
C THR A 94 -20.72 10.22 -1.44
N THR A 95 -21.67 9.30 -1.59
CA THR A 95 -21.87 8.19 -0.64
C THR A 95 -20.70 7.22 -0.65
N MET A 96 -20.10 6.95 -1.83
CA MET A 96 -18.88 6.14 -1.92
C MET A 96 -17.78 6.76 -1.06
N ASP A 97 -17.44 8.03 -1.28
CA ASP A 97 -16.34 8.70 -0.58
C ASP A 97 -16.52 8.69 0.94
N ARG A 98 -17.72 9.03 1.44
CA ARG A 98 -18.05 8.98 2.87
C ARG A 98 -17.95 7.60 3.51
N ARG A 99 -18.13 6.54 2.71
CA ARG A 99 -18.09 5.14 3.18
C ARG A 99 -16.76 4.47 2.90
N ARG A 100 -15.76 5.18 2.35
CA ARG A 100 -14.47 4.59 2.03
C ARG A 100 -13.79 4.15 3.33
N PRO A 101 -13.47 2.86 3.50
CA PRO A 101 -12.69 2.42 4.64
C PRO A 101 -11.28 3.04 4.60
N PRO A 102 -10.59 3.16 5.75
CA PRO A 102 -9.20 3.55 5.79
C PRO A 102 -8.33 2.69 4.88
N ALA A 103 -7.28 3.29 4.30
CA ALA A 103 -6.38 2.59 3.37
C ALA A 103 -5.82 1.26 3.90
N ALA A 104 -5.42 1.22 5.17
CA ALA A 104 -4.94 0.01 5.83
C ALA A 104 -6.00 -1.10 5.92
N ASP A 105 -7.27 -0.73 6.20
CA ASP A 105 -8.38 -1.68 6.28
C ASP A 105 -8.74 -2.25 4.91
N LEU A 106 -8.74 -1.41 3.87
CA LEU A 106 -8.93 -1.87 2.49
C LEU A 106 -7.92 -2.94 2.11
N VAL A 107 -6.63 -2.72 2.40
CA VAL A 107 -5.57 -3.71 2.15
C VAL A 107 -5.80 -4.98 2.97
N ARG A 108 -6.15 -4.85 4.26
CA ARG A 108 -6.42 -6.02 5.12
C ARG A 108 -7.55 -6.88 4.55
N PHE A 109 -8.67 -6.27 4.18
CA PHE A 109 -9.82 -6.99 3.63
C PHE A 109 -9.52 -7.60 2.26
N TYR A 110 -8.78 -6.88 1.41
CA TYR A 110 -8.34 -7.39 0.12
C TYR A 110 -7.44 -8.62 0.27
N ARG A 111 -6.40 -8.55 1.10
CA ARG A 111 -5.52 -9.71 1.35
C ARG A 111 -6.28 -10.90 1.93
N ALA A 112 -7.25 -10.65 2.81
CA ALA A 112 -8.12 -11.70 3.34
C ALA A 112 -8.98 -12.34 2.24
N SER A 113 -9.48 -11.56 1.28
CA SER A 113 -10.26 -12.10 0.15
C SER A 113 -9.39 -12.90 -0.82
N LEU A 114 -8.15 -12.47 -1.08
CA LEU A 114 -7.18 -13.24 -1.87
C LEU A 114 -6.94 -14.62 -1.27
N ARG A 115 -6.63 -14.67 0.04
CA ARG A 115 -6.40 -15.94 0.75
C ARG A 115 -7.59 -16.89 0.65
N ARG A 116 -8.82 -16.38 0.79
CA ARG A 116 -10.03 -17.20 0.63
C ARG A 116 -10.20 -17.76 -0.79
N ARG A 117 -9.95 -16.95 -1.83
CA ARG A 117 -10.04 -17.40 -3.23
C ARG A 117 -9.00 -18.47 -3.55
N THR A 118 -7.77 -18.29 -3.07
CA THR A 118 -6.71 -19.30 -3.23
C THR A 118 -7.10 -20.62 -2.56
N ALA A 119 -7.60 -20.58 -1.32
CA ALA A 119 -8.03 -21.77 -0.60
C ALA A 119 -9.19 -22.51 -1.30
N ALA A 120 -10.18 -21.76 -1.81
CA ALA A 120 -11.30 -22.34 -2.57
C ALA A 120 -10.84 -23.02 -3.87
N GLY A 121 -9.96 -22.36 -4.64
CA GLY A 121 -9.43 -22.93 -5.89
C GLY A 121 -8.53 -24.15 -5.66
N THR A 122 -7.86 -24.26 -4.52
CA THR A 122 -7.13 -25.47 -4.13
C THR A 122 -8.07 -26.63 -3.84
N MET A 123 -9.19 -26.40 -3.14
CA MET A 123 -10.17 -27.46 -2.82
C MET A 123 -10.83 -28.03 -4.09
N GLU A 124 -11.28 -27.17 -5.01
CA GLU A 124 -11.92 -27.61 -6.27
C GLU A 124 -10.99 -28.52 -7.10
N ARG A 125 -9.70 -28.21 -7.13
CA ARG A 125 -8.69 -29.00 -7.85
C ARG A 125 -8.43 -30.36 -7.20
N THR A 126 -8.51 -30.46 -5.87
CA THR A 126 -8.37 -31.74 -5.15
C THR A 126 -9.59 -32.65 -5.27
N THR A 127 -10.80 -32.09 -5.38
CA THR A 127 -12.04 -32.88 -5.59
C THR A 127 -12.19 -33.41 -7.02
N SER A 128 -11.61 -32.73 -8.00
CA SER A 128 -11.66 -33.15 -9.42
C SER A 128 -10.67 -34.28 -9.78
N GLY A 129 -9.79 -34.70 -8.86
CA GLY A 129 -8.78 -35.74 -9.08
C GLY A 129 -9.12 -37.13 -8.53
N ARG A 130 -10.36 -37.34 -8.07
CA ARG A 130 -10.89 -38.66 -7.67
C ARG A 130 -11.98 -39.10 -8.66
N GLN A 131 -11.59 -39.55 -9.83
CA GLN A 131 -12.36 -40.45 -10.69
C GLN A 131 -11.43 -41.47 -11.30
#